data_AF-A0A1S4FX76-F1
#
_entry.id   AF-A0A1S4FX76-F1
#
_cell.length_a   1.000
_cell.length_b   1.000
_cell.length_c   1.000
_cell.angle_alpha   90.00
_cell.angle_beta   90.00
_cell.angle_gamma   90.00
#
_symmetry.space_group_name_H-M   'P 1'
#
loop_
_entity.id
_entity.type
_entity.pdbx_description
1 polymer ?
#
loop_
_entity_poly.entity_id
_entity_poly.type
_entity_poly.pdbx_seq_one_letter_code
_entity_poly.pdbx_strand_id
1 'polypeptide(L)'
;MAHKVFLLVCALIQLSTAAVEVPGKLVKSSSDGPFVAFAAATEPTCDGVSVYTTCKDCNNVLVCLGSTQSTKNCTAATPSTPFCVNGACSATYDSVAGCTPSGVACTGVGFYPDAKNCQIYHYCEGVDEESSVYECPPNYVYNAETTLCKQKIYATDCVTVKCDENKIFVSYGTSKKYYAFCQFENNVATSIQLLKCPDNCNFDGNSCVFKCPGTGNYAHADPVKYYQCYYSGAVLTFMTQSCPTGKNYDKDLRVCVTPKTTAAAPTIIE
;
A
#
# COMPACT_ATOMS: atom_id res chain seq x y z
N MET A 1 36.79 -38.39 -51.22
CA MET A 1 35.77 -38.56 -50.17
C MET A 1 35.83 -37.34 -49.26
N ALA A 2 34.84 -36.46 -49.30
CA ALA A 2 34.80 -35.24 -48.50
C ALA A 2 33.55 -35.29 -47.59
N HIS A 3 33.75 -35.42 -46.28
CA HIS A 3 32.67 -35.39 -45.31
C HIS A 3 32.44 -33.94 -44.85
N LYS A 4 31.31 -33.36 -45.25
CA LYS A 4 30.81 -32.10 -44.72
C LYS A 4 30.23 -32.36 -43.33
N VAL A 5 30.89 -31.87 -42.29
CA VAL A 5 30.34 -31.82 -40.93
C VAL A 5 29.50 -30.55 -40.81
N PHE A 6 28.18 -30.71 -40.76
CA PHE A 6 27.25 -29.63 -40.45
C PHE A 6 27.23 -29.42 -38.93
N LEU A 7 27.86 -28.34 -38.46
CA LEU A 7 27.74 -27.87 -37.08
C LEU A 7 26.38 -27.18 -36.93
N LEU A 8 25.44 -27.87 -36.29
CA LEU A 8 24.15 -27.32 -35.90
C LEU A 8 24.36 -26.50 -34.62
N VAL A 9 24.43 -25.17 -34.76
CA VAL A 9 24.48 -24.24 -33.62
C VAL A 9 23.06 -24.09 -33.08
N CYS A 10 22.70 -24.88 -32.07
CA CYS A 10 21.50 -24.62 -31.27
C CYS A 10 21.71 -23.37 -30.43
N ALA A 11 21.15 -22.24 -30.89
CA ALA A 11 21.00 -21.04 -30.08
C ALA A 11 20.02 -21.33 -28.94
N LEU A 12 20.54 -21.55 -27.74
CA LEU A 12 19.77 -21.57 -26.51
C LEU A 12 19.29 -20.14 -26.24
N ILE A 13 18.07 -19.83 -26.67
CA ILE A 13 17.35 -18.64 -26.21
C ILE A 13 17.09 -18.87 -24.72
N GLN A 14 17.89 -18.23 -23.86
CA GLN A 14 17.57 -18.10 -22.45
C GLN A 14 16.35 -17.18 -22.35
N LEU A 15 15.16 -17.77 -22.40
CA LEU A 15 13.95 -17.15 -21.89
C LEU A 15 14.16 -16.97 -20.39
N SER A 16 14.63 -15.79 -20.00
CA SER A 16 14.52 -15.32 -18.63
C SER A 16 13.07 -15.48 -18.22
N THR A 17 12.79 -16.43 -17.32
CA THR A 17 11.49 -16.54 -16.68
C THR A 17 11.30 -15.27 -15.87
N ALA A 18 10.68 -14.25 -16.46
CA ALA A 18 10.09 -13.19 -15.67
C ALA A 18 9.19 -13.90 -14.65
N ALA A 19 9.48 -13.73 -13.36
CA ALA A 19 8.59 -14.23 -12.31
C ALA A 19 7.19 -13.71 -12.65
N VAL A 20 6.23 -14.62 -12.80
CA VAL A 20 4.88 -14.27 -13.26
C VAL A 20 4.24 -13.43 -12.18
N GLU A 21 4.20 -12.11 -12.37
CA GLU A 21 3.47 -11.21 -11.50
C GLU A 21 2.00 -11.23 -11.86
N VAL A 22 1.14 -11.21 -10.83
CA VAL A 22 -0.31 -11.34 -10.97
C VAL A 22 -1.02 -10.26 -10.18
N PRO A 23 -2.23 -9.82 -10.57
CA PRO A 23 -3.02 -8.92 -9.75
C PRO A 23 -3.52 -9.61 -8.48
N GLY A 24 -3.74 -8.85 -7.41
CA GLY A 24 -4.45 -9.31 -6.23
C GLY A 24 -5.96 -9.33 -6.42
N LYS A 25 -6.67 -9.97 -5.49
CA LYS A 25 -8.13 -10.02 -5.42
C LYS A 25 -8.63 -8.96 -4.43
N LEU A 26 -9.67 -8.21 -4.79
CA LEU A 26 -10.36 -7.32 -3.86
C LEU A 26 -11.04 -8.14 -2.75
N VAL A 27 -10.76 -7.78 -1.49
CA VAL A 27 -11.33 -8.45 -0.30
C VAL A 27 -12.18 -7.52 0.57
N LYS A 28 -12.00 -6.20 0.45
CA LYS A 28 -12.85 -5.18 1.05
C LYS A 28 -12.90 -3.94 0.16
N SER A 29 -14.09 -3.42 -0.14
CA SER A 29 -14.22 -2.14 -0.86
C SER A 29 -14.23 -0.96 0.11
N SER A 30 -13.69 0.18 -0.32
CA SER A 30 -13.82 1.47 0.39
C SER A 30 -15.27 1.98 0.43
N SER A 31 -16.11 1.53 -0.52
CA SER A 31 -17.53 1.83 -0.58
C SER A 31 -18.40 0.96 0.35
N ASP A 32 -17.83 -0.10 0.92
CA ASP A 32 -18.56 -0.94 1.86
C ASP A 32 -18.66 -0.17 3.18
N GLY A 33 -19.85 0.38 3.45
CA GLY A 33 -20.13 1.08 4.71
C GLY A 33 -19.78 0.23 5.95
N PRO A 34 -19.78 0.82 7.16
CA PRO A 34 -19.45 0.10 8.38
C PRO A 34 -20.27 -1.19 8.44
N PHE A 35 -19.55 -2.31 8.63
CA PHE A 35 -20.08 -3.66 8.62
C PHE A 35 -21.47 -3.71 9.28
N VAL A 36 -22.50 -3.98 8.48
CA VAL A 36 -23.74 -4.51 9.02
C VAL A 36 -23.42 -5.96 9.35
N ALA A 37 -23.28 -6.27 10.64
CA ALA A 37 -23.12 -7.64 11.09
C ALA A 37 -24.26 -8.46 10.48
N PHE A 38 -23.94 -9.34 9.53
CA PHE A 38 -24.88 -10.37 9.13
C PHE A 38 -25.22 -11.16 10.39
N ALA A 39 -26.52 -11.35 10.63
CA ALA A 39 -27.00 -12.19 11.72
C ALA A 39 -26.28 -13.53 11.64
N ALA A 40 -25.43 -13.79 12.63
CA ALA A 40 -24.66 -15.02 12.71
C ALA A 40 -25.63 -16.20 12.68
N ALA A 41 -25.33 -17.18 11.83
CA ALA A 41 -25.67 -18.56 12.15
C ALA A 41 -25.20 -18.79 13.60
N THR A 42 -26.02 -19.43 14.44
CA THR A 42 -25.82 -19.59 15.89
C THR A 42 -24.39 -20.02 16.24
N GLU A 43 -23.51 -19.04 16.43
CA GLU A 43 -22.14 -19.21 16.93
C GLU A 43 -22.20 -19.63 18.41
N PRO A 44 -21.20 -20.38 18.91
CA PRO A 44 -21.12 -20.74 20.31
C PRO A 44 -21.10 -19.48 21.20
N THR A 45 -22.10 -19.35 22.06
CA THR A 45 -22.20 -18.25 23.02
C THR A 45 -21.08 -18.38 24.05
N CYS A 46 -20.26 -17.34 24.17
CA CYS A 46 -19.22 -17.23 25.19
C CYS A 46 -19.89 -17.14 26.56
N ASP A 47 -20.04 -18.28 27.22
CA ASP A 47 -20.82 -18.48 28.45
C ASP A 47 -19.93 -18.53 29.69
N GLY A 48 -18.60 -18.63 29.51
CA GLY A 48 -17.63 -18.76 30.60
C GLY A 48 -17.74 -20.07 31.38
N VAL A 49 -18.46 -21.06 30.83
CA VAL A 49 -18.68 -22.40 31.43
C VAL A 49 -18.25 -23.50 30.46
N SER A 50 -18.74 -23.48 29.22
CA SER A 50 -18.40 -24.42 28.15
C SER A 50 -17.53 -23.78 27.07
N VAL A 51 -17.63 -22.46 26.91
CA VAL A 51 -16.90 -21.66 25.92
C VAL A 51 -16.28 -20.46 26.63
N TYR A 52 -14.96 -20.52 26.82
CA TYR A 52 -14.19 -19.48 27.51
C TYR A 52 -13.72 -18.35 26.59
N THR A 53 -13.70 -18.57 25.27
CA THR A 53 -13.22 -17.60 24.30
C THR A 53 -14.03 -17.65 23.01
N THR A 54 -14.37 -16.48 22.47
CA THR A 54 -14.93 -16.34 21.12
C THR A 54 -14.37 -15.08 20.45
N CYS A 55 -14.64 -14.86 19.17
CA CYS A 55 -14.30 -13.60 18.52
C CYS A 55 -15.37 -12.56 18.78
N LYS A 56 -14.97 -11.43 19.37
CA LYS A 56 -15.84 -10.25 19.50
C LYS A 56 -15.99 -9.55 18.15
N ASP A 57 -14.87 -9.41 17.47
CA ASP A 57 -14.73 -8.86 16.13
C ASP A 57 -13.45 -9.44 15.49
N CYS A 58 -13.12 -9.00 14.28
CA CYS A 58 -12.00 -9.54 13.50
C CYS A 58 -10.62 -9.32 14.14
N ASN A 59 -10.46 -8.44 15.13
CA ASN A 59 -9.17 -8.17 15.79
C ASN A 59 -9.20 -8.40 17.29
N ASN A 60 -10.35 -8.79 17.87
CA ASN A 60 -10.52 -8.91 19.31
C ASN A 60 -11.11 -10.25 19.71
N VAL A 61 -10.40 -10.96 20.60
CA VAL A 61 -10.91 -12.13 21.30
C VAL A 61 -11.71 -11.67 22.52
N LEU A 62 -12.95 -12.12 22.63
CA LEU A 62 -13.74 -12.05 23.85
C LEU A 62 -13.34 -13.22 24.76
N VAL A 63 -12.98 -12.92 26.00
CA VAL A 63 -12.66 -13.91 27.04
C VAL A 63 -13.77 -13.86 28.09
N CYS A 64 -14.43 -14.99 28.33
CA CYS A 64 -15.50 -15.14 29.32
C CYS A 64 -15.01 -15.96 30.52
N LEU A 65 -15.04 -15.34 31.69
CA LEU A 65 -14.68 -15.93 32.97
C LEU A 65 -15.90 -15.85 33.89
N GLY A 66 -16.86 -16.77 33.69
CA GLY A 66 -18.16 -16.73 34.35
C GLY A 66 -18.94 -15.45 34.03
N SER A 67 -19.29 -14.65 35.05
CA SER A 67 -20.02 -13.39 34.88
C SER A 67 -19.14 -12.22 34.40
N THR A 68 -17.82 -12.41 34.30
CA THR A 68 -16.91 -11.37 33.83
C THR A 68 -16.50 -11.61 32.39
N GLN A 69 -16.50 -10.55 31.59
CA GLN A 69 -16.04 -10.56 30.21
C GLN A 69 -14.86 -9.59 30.07
N SER A 70 -13.84 -10.00 29.34
CA SER A 70 -12.70 -9.17 28.99
C SER A 70 -12.42 -9.29 27.50
N THR A 71 -11.83 -8.25 26.91
CA THR A 71 -11.48 -8.23 25.49
C THR A 71 -9.97 -8.18 25.33
N LYS A 72 -9.41 -9.10 24.54
CA LYS A 72 -8.00 -9.13 24.16
C LYS A 72 -7.85 -8.72 22.70
N ASN A 73 -7.16 -7.61 22.46
CA ASN A 73 -6.82 -7.18 21.12
C ASN A 73 -5.66 -8.01 20.56
N CYS A 74 -5.89 -8.69 19.44
CA CYS A 74 -4.92 -9.56 18.79
C CYS A 74 -3.75 -8.78 18.18
N THR A 75 -4.01 -7.59 17.63
CA THR A 75 -2.99 -6.74 17.02
C THR A 75 -2.02 -6.17 18.08
N ALA A 76 -2.54 -5.77 19.24
CA ALA A 76 -1.74 -5.23 20.34
C ALA A 76 -0.98 -6.33 21.10
N ALA A 77 -1.55 -7.53 21.24
CA ALA A 77 -0.91 -8.64 21.93
C ALA A 77 0.25 -9.22 21.13
N THR A 78 0.03 -9.48 19.84
CA THR A 78 1.04 -10.08 18.96
C THR A 78 0.83 -9.58 17.52
N PRO A 79 1.67 -8.65 17.02
CA PRO A 79 1.51 -8.08 15.68
C PRO A 79 1.51 -9.12 14.53
N SER A 80 2.12 -10.29 14.74
CA SER A 80 2.14 -11.38 13.75
C SER A 80 0.86 -12.22 13.70
N THR A 81 -0.06 -12.04 14.64
CA THR A 81 -1.37 -12.72 14.67
C THR A 81 -2.48 -11.71 14.91
N PRO A 82 -2.74 -10.79 13.98
CA PRO A 82 -3.63 -9.64 14.23
C PRO A 82 -5.12 -9.99 14.16
N PHE A 83 -5.48 -11.16 13.65
CA PHE A 83 -6.87 -11.54 13.39
C PHE A 83 -7.41 -12.46 14.49
N CYS A 84 -8.70 -12.37 14.79
CA CYS A 84 -9.39 -13.37 15.60
C CYS A 84 -10.04 -14.41 14.69
N VAL A 85 -9.68 -15.68 14.87
CA VAL A 85 -10.32 -16.81 14.20
C VAL A 85 -10.62 -17.87 15.26
N ASN A 86 -11.88 -18.32 15.34
CA ASN A 86 -12.33 -19.34 16.30
C ASN A 86 -11.96 -19.04 17.77
N GLY A 87 -12.06 -17.78 18.19
CA GLY A 87 -11.76 -17.36 19.57
C GLY A 87 -10.26 -17.30 19.92
N ALA A 88 -9.37 -17.37 18.93
CA ALA A 88 -7.92 -17.25 19.12
C ALA A 88 -7.30 -16.26 18.14
N CYS A 89 -6.18 -15.66 18.52
CA CYS A 89 -5.42 -14.79 17.62
C CYS A 89 -4.68 -15.63 16.57
N SER A 90 -4.84 -15.25 15.31
CA SER A 90 -4.37 -15.95 14.12
C SER A 90 -3.63 -15.00 13.18
N ALA A 91 -2.66 -15.54 12.44
CA ALA A 91 -1.96 -14.83 11.38
C ALA A 91 -2.81 -14.70 10.11
N THR A 92 -3.81 -15.57 9.94
CA THR A 92 -4.74 -15.58 8.81
C THR A 92 -6.12 -15.15 9.27
N TYR A 93 -6.85 -14.43 8.41
CA TYR A 93 -8.21 -14.01 8.66
C TYR A 93 -9.21 -15.03 8.10
N ASP A 94 -10.47 -14.98 8.55
CA ASP A 94 -11.55 -15.84 8.04
C ASP A 94 -12.60 -15.00 7.31
N SER A 95 -12.46 -14.95 5.98
CA SER A 95 -13.43 -14.25 5.12
C SER A 95 -14.82 -14.88 5.12
N VAL A 96 -14.95 -16.18 5.43
CA VAL A 96 -16.27 -16.87 5.49
C VAL A 96 -17.02 -16.41 6.73
N ALA A 97 -16.30 -16.22 7.84
CA ALA A 97 -16.83 -15.62 9.07
C ALA A 97 -16.98 -14.08 8.99
N GLY A 98 -16.76 -13.48 7.82
CA GLY A 98 -16.86 -12.02 7.61
C GLY A 98 -15.72 -11.22 8.24
N CYS A 99 -14.63 -11.87 8.69
CA CYS A 99 -13.44 -11.20 9.19
C CYS A 99 -12.50 -10.92 8.01
N THR A 100 -12.49 -9.70 7.49
CA THR A 100 -11.54 -9.26 6.46
C THR A 100 -10.58 -8.21 7.01
N PRO A 101 -9.36 -8.08 6.44
CA PRO A 101 -8.43 -7.03 6.87
C PRO A 101 -9.05 -5.64 6.68
N SER A 102 -8.80 -4.75 7.64
CA SER A 102 -9.32 -3.39 7.62
C SER A 102 -8.63 -2.52 6.57
N GLY A 103 -9.36 -1.55 6.05
CA GLY A 103 -8.77 -0.47 5.26
C GLY A 103 -7.91 0.44 6.13
N VAL A 104 -7.11 1.27 5.49
CA VAL A 104 -6.27 2.28 6.12
C VAL A 104 -6.69 3.66 5.63
N ALA A 105 -6.45 4.68 6.45
CA ALA A 105 -6.59 6.06 6.01
C ALA A 105 -5.52 6.37 4.96
N CYS A 106 -5.97 6.76 3.78
CA CYS A 106 -5.11 6.99 2.62
C CYS A 106 -4.36 8.30 2.72
N THR A 107 -3.05 8.28 2.44
CA THR A 107 -2.23 9.51 2.41
C THR A 107 -2.15 10.15 1.02
N GLY A 108 -2.87 9.60 0.04
CA GLY A 108 -2.86 10.02 -1.36
C GLY A 108 -3.37 8.93 -2.28
N VAL A 109 -3.52 9.26 -3.56
CA VAL A 109 -4.13 8.37 -4.56
C VAL A 109 -3.17 7.27 -5.03
N GLY A 110 -3.70 6.07 -5.26
CA GLY A 110 -3.02 4.95 -5.89
C GLY A 110 -2.81 3.75 -4.96
N PHE A 111 -1.88 2.86 -5.33
CA PHE A 111 -1.59 1.65 -4.56
C PHE A 111 -0.53 1.86 -3.49
N TYR A 112 -0.78 1.30 -2.31
CA TYR A 112 0.08 1.35 -1.12
C TYR A 112 0.27 -0.07 -0.58
N PRO A 113 1.50 -0.50 -0.26
CA PRO A 113 1.69 -1.72 0.50
C PRO A 113 1.03 -1.61 1.88
N ASP A 114 0.69 -2.75 2.49
CA ASP A 114 0.35 -2.76 3.90
C ASP A 114 1.61 -2.71 4.77
N ALA A 115 1.55 -1.97 5.86
CA ALA A 115 2.71 -1.76 6.73
C ALA A 115 3.11 -3.00 7.54
N LYS A 116 2.19 -3.93 7.78
CA LYS A 116 2.35 -5.07 8.70
C LYS A 116 2.20 -6.42 8.00
N ASN A 117 1.47 -6.50 6.90
CA ASN A 117 1.20 -7.74 6.18
C ASN A 117 1.49 -7.59 4.67
N CYS A 118 2.67 -8.09 4.26
CA CYS A 118 3.14 -8.03 2.88
C CYS A 118 2.28 -8.78 1.84
N GLN A 119 1.30 -9.61 2.26
CA GLN A 119 0.40 -10.30 1.35
C GLN A 119 -0.78 -9.42 0.90
N ILE A 120 -1.06 -8.34 1.65
CA ILE A 120 -2.14 -7.41 1.33
C ILE A 120 -1.59 -6.06 0.90
N TYR A 121 -2.40 -5.33 0.15
CA TYR A 121 -2.13 -3.97 -0.27
C TYR A 121 -3.43 -3.18 -0.39
N HIS A 122 -3.28 -1.87 -0.44
CA HIS A 122 -4.35 -0.90 -0.35
C HIS A 122 -4.45 -0.11 -1.64
N TYR A 123 -5.66 0.12 -2.13
CA TYR A 123 -5.93 1.08 -3.19
C TYR A 123 -6.69 2.27 -2.61
N CYS A 124 -6.18 3.46 -2.90
CA CYS A 124 -6.66 4.72 -2.37
C CYS A 124 -7.19 5.61 -3.49
N GLU A 125 -8.41 6.11 -3.34
CA GLU A 125 -9.07 7.01 -4.29
C GLU A 125 -8.83 8.49 -3.96
N GLY A 126 -8.63 8.80 -2.68
CA GLY A 126 -8.37 10.16 -2.17
C GLY A 126 -7.46 10.19 -0.94
N VAL A 127 -7.12 11.40 -0.49
CA VAL A 127 -6.45 11.64 0.80
C VAL A 127 -7.51 11.59 1.90
N ASP A 128 -7.18 11.00 3.05
CA ASP A 128 -8.03 10.80 4.23
C ASP A 128 -9.27 9.89 4.00
N GLU A 129 -9.40 9.30 2.81
CA GLU A 129 -10.40 8.28 2.51
C GLU A 129 -9.95 6.90 3.01
N GLU A 130 -10.90 6.01 3.29
CA GLU A 130 -10.59 4.62 3.60
C GLU A 130 -10.15 3.86 2.34
N SER A 131 -9.11 3.05 2.44
CA SER A 131 -8.64 2.23 1.32
C SER A 131 -9.55 1.04 1.01
N SER A 132 -9.58 0.65 -0.25
CA SER A 132 -9.96 -0.70 -0.65
C SER A 132 -8.80 -1.67 -0.38
N VAL A 133 -9.09 -2.85 0.14
CA VAL A 133 -8.08 -3.86 0.51
C VAL A 133 -8.05 -4.97 -0.53
N TYR A 134 -6.84 -5.29 -1.00
CA TYR A 134 -6.56 -6.37 -1.92
C TYR A 134 -5.61 -7.39 -1.29
N GLU A 135 -5.79 -8.65 -1.65
CA GLU A 135 -4.95 -9.75 -1.20
C GLU A 135 -4.25 -10.43 -2.39
N CYS A 136 -2.95 -10.68 -2.23
CA CYS A 136 -2.18 -11.50 -3.14
C CYS A 136 -2.51 -13.00 -3.00
N PRO A 137 -2.44 -13.78 -4.10
CA PRO A 137 -2.67 -15.23 -4.04
C PRO A 137 -1.77 -15.94 -3.01
N PRO A 138 -2.14 -17.16 -2.58
CA PRO A 138 -1.31 -17.94 -1.67
C PRO A 138 0.14 -18.08 -2.18
N ASN A 139 1.12 -17.84 -1.30
CA ASN A 139 2.55 -17.79 -1.61
C ASN A 139 3.01 -16.61 -2.50
N TYR A 140 2.19 -15.56 -2.62
CA TYR A 140 2.58 -14.31 -3.27
C TYR A 140 2.59 -13.16 -2.26
N VAL A 141 3.37 -12.12 -2.57
CA VAL A 141 3.49 -10.90 -1.77
C VAL A 141 3.47 -9.69 -2.69
N TYR A 142 3.01 -8.56 -2.17
CA TYR A 142 2.90 -7.33 -2.94
C TYR A 142 4.30 -6.78 -3.31
N ASN A 143 4.49 -6.47 -4.59
CA ASN A 143 5.66 -5.79 -5.11
C ASN A 143 5.36 -4.29 -5.27
N ALA A 144 5.92 -3.47 -4.38
CA ALA A 144 5.69 -2.02 -4.39
C ALA A 144 6.28 -1.31 -5.64
N GLU A 145 7.25 -1.92 -6.32
CA GLU A 145 7.87 -1.35 -7.51
C GLU A 145 6.94 -1.48 -8.73
N THR A 146 6.34 -2.66 -8.94
CA THR A 146 5.46 -2.95 -10.08
C THR A 146 3.97 -2.81 -9.78
N THR A 147 3.61 -2.69 -8.50
CA THR A 147 2.24 -2.64 -7.99
C THR A 147 1.43 -3.93 -8.20
N LEU A 148 2.11 -5.06 -8.42
CA LEU A 148 1.52 -6.39 -8.61
C LEU A 148 1.99 -7.36 -7.53
N CYS A 149 1.39 -8.54 -7.48
CA CYS A 149 1.81 -9.62 -6.60
C CYS A 149 2.91 -10.45 -7.26
N LYS A 150 4.05 -10.60 -6.58
CA LYS A 150 5.15 -11.49 -6.99
C LYS A 150 5.18 -12.74 -6.13
N GLN A 151 5.71 -13.84 -6.67
CA GLN A 151 5.90 -15.06 -5.89
C GLN A 151 6.87 -14.81 -4.73
N LYS A 152 6.53 -15.29 -3.53
CA LYS A 152 7.39 -15.28 -2.36
C LYS A 152 8.36 -16.46 -2.44
N ILE A 153 9.63 -16.18 -2.74
CA ILE A 153 10.68 -17.19 -2.81
C ILE A 153 11.49 -17.20 -1.51
N TYR A 154 11.79 -16.01 -0.98
CA TYR A 154 12.56 -15.81 0.24
C TYR A 154 11.74 -15.12 1.32
N ALA A 155 12.14 -15.28 2.57
CA ALA A 155 11.53 -14.55 3.69
C ALA A 155 11.63 -13.02 3.49
N THR A 156 12.72 -12.55 2.87
CA THR A 156 12.96 -11.13 2.57
C THR A 156 12.07 -10.56 1.46
N ASP A 157 11.37 -11.40 0.68
CA ASP A 157 10.38 -10.90 -0.28
C ASP A 157 9.17 -10.27 0.41
N CYS A 158 8.88 -10.72 1.63
CA CYS A 158 7.84 -10.15 2.48
C CYS A 158 8.38 -8.91 3.18
N VAL A 159 8.19 -7.75 2.56
CA VAL A 159 8.59 -6.46 3.13
C VAL A 159 7.49 -5.92 4.03
N THR A 160 7.87 -5.41 5.19
CA THR A 160 7.00 -4.69 6.13
C THR A 160 7.74 -3.48 6.68
N VAL A 161 7.02 -2.55 7.30
CA VAL A 161 7.64 -1.39 7.95
C VAL A 161 8.34 -1.82 9.23
N LYS A 162 9.60 -1.40 9.37
CA LYS A 162 10.36 -1.54 10.61
C LYS A 162 10.51 -0.16 11.23
N CYS A 163 9.67 0.14 12.21
CA CYS A 163 9.72 1.40 12.94
C CYS A 163 11.01 1.54 13.75
N ASP A 164 11.53 2.76 13.84
CA ASP A 164 12.73 3.13 14.59
C ASP A 164 12.40 4.40 15.37
N GLU A 165 12.43 4.33 16.70
CA GLU A 165 12.05 5.44 17.60
C GLU A 165 12.97 6.67 17.46
N ASN A 166 14.17 6.49 16.90
CA ASN A 166 15.13 7.56 16.68
C ASN A 166 14.95 8.27 15.33
N LYS A 167 13.97 7.83 14.54
CA LYS A 167 13.68 8.39 13.20
C LYS A 167 12.25 8.84 13.11
N ILE A 168 12.05 10.05 12.57
CA ILE A 168 10.72 10.56 12.25
C ILE A 168 10.10 9.72 11.13
N PHE A 169 10.87 9.48 10.07
CA PHE A 169 10.44 8.69 8.92
C PHE A 169 11.35 7.48 8.71
N VAL A 170 10.75 6.36 8.29
CA VAL A 170 11.48 5.12 7.96
C VAL A 170 11.12 4.65 6.57
N SER A 171 12.06 4.07 5.84
CA SER A 171 11.79 3.48 4.53
C SER A 171 10.92 2.22 4.63
N TYR A 172 10.06 1.98 3.64
CA TYR A 172 9.42 0.68 3.46
C TYR A 172 10.43 -0.29 2.84
N GLY A 173 11.09 -1.08 3.69
CA GLY A 173 12.22 -1.93 3.27
C GLY A 173 13.34 -1.09 2.65
N THR A 174 13.66 -1.37 1.38
CA THR A 174 14.64 -0.62 0.59
C THR A 174 13.99 0.31 -0.45
N SER A 175 12.66 0.47 -0.40
CA SER A 175 11.95 1.30 -1.38
C SER A 175 12.36 2.77 -1.23
N LYS A 176 12.56 3.41 -2.38
CA LYS A 176 12.72 4.87 -2.47
C LYS A 176 11.40 5.57 -2.77
N LYS A 177 10.33 4.81 -3.02
CA LYS A 177 9.01 5.31 -3.37
C LYS A 177 8.08 5.37 -2.17
N TYR A 178 8.20 4.43 -1.24
CA TYR A 178 7.35 4.34 -0.05
C TYR A 178 8.15 4.47 1.24
N TYR A 179 7.59 5.19 2.20
CA TYR A 179 8.16 5.43 3.53
C TYR A 179 7.01 5.50 4.54
N ALA A 180 7.33 5.49 5.84
CA ALA A 180 6.33 5.46 6.89
C ALA A 180 6.65 6.46 8.00
N PHE A 181 5.60 6.94 8.65
CA PHE A 181 5.65 7.65 9.92
C PHE A 181 5.10 6.72 11.01
N CYS A 182 5.88 6.51 12.07
CA CYS A 182 5.50 5.65 13.18
C CYS A 182 5.23 6.48 14.43
N GLN A 183 4.07 6.29 15.06
CA GLN A 183 3.76 6.83 16.38
C GLN A 183 4.01 5.76 17.44
N PHE A 184 4.58 6.16 18.57
CA PHE A 184 4.96 5.26 19.65
C PHE A 184 4.25 5.63 20.95
N GLU A 185 3.80 4.61 21.68
CA GLU A 185 3.41 4.71 23.08
C GLU A 185 4.19 3.66 23.87
N ASN A 186 4.88 4.07 24.94
CA ASN A 186 5.71 3.18 25.77
C ASN A 186 6.68 2.31 24.95
N ASN A 187 7.34 2.91 23.94
CA ASN A 187 8.28 2.25 23.03
C ASN A 187 7.67 1.17 22.12
N VAL A 188 6.34 1.14 21.97
CA VAL A 188 5.63 0.26 21.05
C VAL A 188 4.98 1.11 19.97
N ALA A 189 5.23 0.76 18.70
CA ALA A 189 4.60 1.45 17.58
C ALA A 189 3.08 1.18 17.56
N THR A 190 2.28 2.18 17.90
CA THR A 190 0.81 2.08 18.00
C THR A 190 0.13 2.39 16.68
N SER A 191 0.70 3.31 15.89
CA SER A 191 0.21 3.68 14.56
C SER A 191 1.36 3.73 13.55
N ILE A 192 1.11 3.20 12.36
CA ILE A 192 2.04 3.26 11.23
C ILE A 192 1.28 3.82 10.05
N GLN A 193 1.60 5.05 9.66
CA GLN A 193 1.05 5.69 8.47
C GLN A 193 2.03 5.51 7.33
N LEU A 194 1.59 4.89 6.24
CA LEU A 194 2.41 4.69 5.06
C LEU A 194 2.20 5.83 4.07
N LEU A 195 3.30 6.40 3.57
CA LEU A 195 3.34 7.50 2.63
C LEU A 195 4.04 7.10 1.33
N LYS A 196 3.74 7.81 0.25
CA LYS A 196 4.31 7.61 -1.08
C LYS A 196 4.91 8.92 -1.58
N CYS A 197 6.14 8.86 -2.08
CA CYS A 197 6.75 9.99 -2.76
C CYS A 197 6.00 10.34 -4.06
N PRO A 198 5.93 11.63 -4.42
CA PRO A 198 5.43 12.03 -5.73
C PRO A 198 6.21 11.37 -6.87
N ASP A 199 5.60 11.34 -8.05
CA ASP A 199 6.22 10.76 -9.24
C ASP A 199 7.59 11.41 -9.52
N ASN A 200 8.57 10.55 -9.81
CA ASN A 200 9.97 10.93 -10.04
C ASN A 200 10.71 11.50 -8.81
N CYS A 201 10.12 11.43 -7.62
CA CYS A 201 10.83 11.72 -6.37
C CYS A 201 11.27 10.43 -5.67
N ASN A 202 12.46 10.47 -5.09
CA ASN A 202 13.01 9.39 -4.29
C ASN A 202 13.16 9.85 -2.84
N PHE A 203 12.68 9.03 -1.92
CA PHE A 203 12.91 9.19 -0.49
C PHE A 203 14.39 8.99 -0.16
N ASP A 204 15.00 9.97 0.51
CA ASP A 204 16.42 9.95 0.89
C ASP A 204 16.67 9.57 2.35
N GLY A 205 15.61 9.28 3.11
CA GLY A 205 15.65 9.02 4.55
C GLY A 205 14.96 10.11 5.37
N ASN A 206 14.83 11.32 4.81
CA ASN A 206 14.19 12.45 5.48
C ASN A 206 13.09 13.08 4.62
N SER A 207 13.25 13.11 3.31
CA SER A 207 12.34 13.80 2.38
C SER A 207 12.31 13.14 1.00
N CYS A 208 11.29 13.49 0.21
CA CYS A 208 11.18 13.07 -1.19
C CYS A 208 11.91 14.08 -2.10
N VAL A 209 12.99 13.64 -2.73
CA VAL A 209 13.83 14.47 -3.60
C VAL A 209 13.58 14.14 -5.07
N PHE A 210 13.20 15.14 -5.86
CA PHE A 210 12.97 14.99 -7.30
C PHE A 210 14.24 14.53 -8.04
N LYS A 211 14.06 13.62 -9.00
CA LYS A 211 15.09 13.08 -9.88
C LYS A 211 14.60 13.16 -11.32
N CYS A 212 15.42 13.72 -12.19
CA CYS A 212 15.10 13.82 -13.61
C CYS A 212 15.01 12.44 -14.26
N PRO A 213 13.85 12.06 -14.84
CA PRO A 213 13.72 10.83 -15.62
C PRO A 213 14.41 10.92 -16.98
N GLY A 214 14.52 12.13 -17.51
CA GLY A 214 15.09 12.45 -18.82
C GLY A 214 15.07 13.96 -19.02
N THR A 215 15.48 14.42 -20.19
CA THR A 215 15.37 15.84 -20.56
C THR A 215 13.93 16.22 -20.85
N GLY A 216 13.48 17.37 -20.34
CA GLY A 216 12.12 17.87 -20.55
C GLY A 216 11.52 18.52 -19.31
N ASN A 217 10.21 18.79 -19.37
CA ASN A 217 9.47 19.38 -18.28
C ASN A 217 8.68 18.30 -17.51
N TYR A 218 8.64 18.42 -16.19
CA TYR A 218 7.99 17.49 -15.28
C TYR A 218 7.21 18.23 -14.20
N ALA A 219 6.14 17.61 -13.70
CA ALA A 219 5.25 18.24 -12.72
C ALA A 219 5.97 18.54 -11.39
N HIS A 220 5.68 19.70 -10.81
CA HIS A 220 5.98 20.02 -9.42
C HIS A 220 4.73 19.79 -8.56
N ALA A 221 4.90 19.61 -7.24
CA ALA A 221 3.78 19.54 -6.30
C ALA A 221 2.96 20.85 -6.21
N ASP A 222 3.53 21.93 -6.73
CA ASP A 222 2.91 23.25 -6.79
C ASP A 222 2.44 23.43 -8.24
N PRO A 223 1.14 23.53 -8.50
CA PRO A 223 0.60 23.50 -9.85
C PRO A 223 1.05 24.70 -10.71
N VAL A 224 1.54 25.78 -10.09
CA VAL A 224 2.10 26.92 -10.84
C VAL A 224 3.60 26.76 -11.11
N LYS A 225 4.21 25.62 -10.78
CA LYS A 225 5.63 25.34 -11.04
C LYS A 225 5.82 24.03 -11.78
N TYR A 226 6.99 23.87 -12.38
CA TYR A 226 7.44 22.63 -13.00
C TYR A 226 8.94 22.49 -12.88
N TYR A 227 9.43 21.26 -12.94
CA TYR A 227 10.86 20.97 -13.04
C TYR A 227 11.26 20.95 -14.51
N GLN A 228 12.28 21.69 -14.87
CA GLN A 228 12.92 21.61 -16.18
C GLN A 228 14.23 20.84 -16.06
N CYS A 229 14.27 19.65 -16.65
CA CYS A 229 15.43 18.78 -16.69
C CYS A 229 16.26 18.99 -17.95
N TYR A 230 17.56 19.19 -17.79
CA TYR A 230 18.51 19.45 -18.87
C TYR A 230 19.90 18.90 -18.52
N TYR A 231 20.72 18.65 -19.53
CA TYR A 231 22.11 18.25 -19.32
C TYR A 231 22.97 19.47 -19.03
N SER A 232 23.69 19.43 -17.91
CA SER A 232 24.81 20.33 -17.64
C SER A 232 26.10 19.50 -17.76
N GLY A 233 26.72 19.57 -18.94
CA GLY A 233 27.76 18.63 -19.33
C GLY A 233 27.21 17.20 -19.44
N ALA A 234 27.83 16.25 -18.72
CA ALA A 234 27.40 14.85 -18.70
C ALA A 234 26.35 14.54 -17.60
N VAL A 235 25.99 15.52 -16.76
CA VAL A 235 25.08 15.32 -15.63
C VAL A 235 23.69 15.85 -15.98
N LEU A 236 22.69 14.99 -15.86
CA LEU A 236 21.30 15.39 -15.96
C LEU A 236 20.87 16.07 -14.65
N THR A 237 20.54 17.35 -14.73
CA THR A 237 20.13 18.18 -13.59
C THR A 237 18.79 18.86 -13.86
N PHE A 238 18.23 19.53 -12.86
CA PHE A 238 17.00 20.31 -13.01
C PHE A 238 17.12 21.72 -12.46
N MET A 239 16.21 22.57 -12.92
CA MET A 239 15.85 23.81 -12.26
C MET A 239 14.33 23.87 -12.08
N THR A 240 13.86 24.55 -11.04
CA THR A 240 12.44 24.80 -10.84
C THR A 240 12.03 26.07 -11.58
N GLN A 241 11.02 25.96 -12.43
CA GLN A 241 10.44 27.05 -13.21
C GLN A 241 9.02 27.34 -12.75
N SER A 242 8.60 28.59 -12.90
CA SER A 242 7.21 28.99 -12.65
C SER A 242 6.46 29.15 -13.97
N CYS A 243 5.20 28.71 -13.99
CA CYS A 243 4.30 29.02 -15.08
C CYS A 243 3.99 30.52 -15.13
N PRO A 244 3.68 31.06 -16.32
CA PRO A 244 3.17 32.43 -16.44
C PRO A 244 1.91 32.63 -15.58
N THR A 245 1.68 33.87 -15.12
CA THR A 245 0.55 34.23 -14.28
C THR A 245 -0.79 33.71 -14.84
N GLY A 246 -1.58 33.05 -13.98
CA GLY A 246 -2.88 32.49 -14.35
C GLY A 246 -2.82 31.16 -15.12
N LYS A 247 -1.65 30.53 -15.23
CA LYS A 247 -1.49 29.20 -15.84
C LYS A 247 -0.99 28.17 -14.83
N ASN A 248 -1.45 26.95 -15.00
CA ASN A 248 -0.98 25.77 -14.27
C ASN A 248 -0.23 24.84 -15.20
N TYR A 249 0.73 24.10 -14.66
CA TYR A 249 1.43 23.08 -15.41
C TYR A 249 0.54 21.86 -15.63
N ASP A 250 0.37 21.46 -16.89
CA ASP A 250 -0.30 20.24 -17.29
C ASP A 250 0.74 19.13 -17.45
N LYS A 251 0.65 18.06 -16.65
CA LYS A 251 1.63 16.98 -16.64
C LYS A 251 1.60 16.13 -17.91
N ASP A 252 0.43 16.00 -18.54
CA ASP A 252 0.21 15.13 -19.69
C ASP A 252 0.65 15.83 -20.98
N LEU A 253 0.34 17.12 -21.10
CA LEU A 253 0.80 17.98 -22.21
C LEU A 253 2.23 18.51 -22.02
N ARG A 254 2.77 18.41 -20.80
CA ARG A 254 4.09 18.90 -20.38
C ARG A 254 4.33 20.40 -20.62
N VAL A 255 3.27 21.19 -20.49
CA VAL A 255 3.28 22.65 -20.74
C VAL A 255 2.36 23.38 -19.77
N CYS A 256 2.56 24.69 -19.60
CA CYS A 256 1.67 25.53 -18.82
C CYS A 256 0.41 25.89 -19.62
N VAL A 257 -0.76 25.54 -19.08
CA VAL A 257 -2.08 25.76 -19.67
C VAL A 257 -2.93 26.68 -18.80
N THR A 258 -3.89 27.36 -19.41
CA THR A 258 -4.91 28.10 -18.65
C THR A 258 -5.86 27.08 -18.00
N PRO A 259 -6.13 27.17 -16.68
CA PRO A 259 -7.08 26.28 -16.02
C PRO A 259 -8.44 26.34 -16.72
N LYS A 260 -9.05 25.19 -16.99
CA LYS A 260 -10.44 25.17 -17.46
C LYS A 260 -11.32 25.64 -16.30
N THR A 261 -11.93 26.81 -16.43
CA THR A 261 -12.97 27.25 -15.50
C THR A 261 -14.16 26.32 -15.66
N THR A 262 -14.38 25.41 -14.71
CA THR A 262 -15.66 24.71 -14.60
C THR A 262 -16.68 25.77 -14.23
N ALA A 263 -17.48 26.21 -15.20
CA ALA A 263 -18.57 27.14 -14.95
C ALA A 263 -19.50 26.52 -13.90
N ALA A 264 -19.64 27.18 -12.75
CA ALA A 264 -20.68 26.84 -11.80
C ALA A 264 -22.03 26.87 -12.54
N ALA A 265 -22.79 25.79 -12.42
CA ALA A 265 -24.14 25.74 -12.95
C ALA A 265 -24.94 26.93 -12.38
N PRO A 266 -25.70 27.68 -13.20
CA PRO A 266 -26.49 28.79 -12.69
C PRO A 266 -27.54 28.27 -11.71
N THR A 267 -27.51 28.80 -10.49
CA THR A 267 -28.55 28.63 -9.48
C THR A 267 -29.85 29.18 -10.06
N ILE A 268 -30.81 28.30 -10.37
CA ILE A 268 -32.19 28.70 -10.64
C ILE A 268 -32.81 29.04 -9.28
N ILE A 269 -33.20 30.29 -9.10
CA ILE A 269 -34.02 30.76 -7.98
C ILE A 269 -35.46 30.66 -8.48
N GLU A 270 -36.26 29.78 -7.89
CA GLU A 270 -37.73 29.85 -7.93
C GLU A 270 -38.25 30.79 -6.84
#